data_AF-F4KUK4-F1
#
_entry.id   AF-F4KUK4-F1
#
_cell.length_a   1.000
_cell.length_b   1.000
_cell.length_c   1.000
_cell.angle_alpha   90.00
_cell.angle_beta   90.00
_cell.angle_gamma   90.00
#
_symmetry.space_group_name_H-M   'P 1'
#
loop_
_entity.id
_entity.type
_entity.pdbx_description
1 polymer ?
#
loop_
_entity_poly.entity_id
_entity_poly.type
_entity_poly.pdbx_seq_one_letter_code
_entity_poly.pdbx_strand_id
1 'polypeptide(L)'
;MKPPKFLSLLQTLPAESFQRFRRYLQYHAPRSNQYTPVMDFLASIHPKYEQYKGDLRGKIEEILLAHEAKSMDNKRRGNFLFRLTGELENFLAIEQLKHDPNTRRLLTLQALRQQGAALAYNEALEDAIAELAKQIDLSTDHNYAQLRVFHEAYYNTVNNKLLMEDYGLVYLQGAREQLHLFFQKLDLKYQIELESRGKVVRSADTPEQTVSTPTLDHIAANDAFFQLYQMVAALQQDPLNEELFQKLVQLYRKEGGKLNNEDQSILLKYLKNASAKLLRNGSSLDNLRLSFELADLGWRYHIFDVLGGYTSMNFLNYVEIAVALNELDWLEQFIQSSIRKVPKNQQKEIESTARANLYFGRKQYSEALICLRDTKSKDEQLELRIRMLYCKIFYEKEETGALLGLLKAFDTYLRRSGTFQPEIVQGYLNFLKLLRLIVPQPQRNYEKLEKLLPITSPLFGRVWLEQKLATKK
;
A
#
# COMPACT_ATOMS: atom_id res chain seq x y z
N MET A 1 24.46 -18.13 -6.74
CA MET A 1 23.41 -18.78 -7.56
C MET A 1 22.05 -18.36 -7.01
N LYS A 2 21.06 -18.03 -7.85
CA LYS A 2 19.69 -17.76 -7.35
C LYS A 2 19.13 -19.03 -6.70
N PRO A 3 18.46 -18.94 -5.54
CA PRO A 3 17.86 -20.11 -4.92
C PRO A 3 16.81 -20.71 -5.88
N PRO A 4 16.66 -22.05 -5.92
CA PRO A 4 15.56 -22.71 -6.61
C PRO A 4 14.21 -22.09 -6.26
N LYS A 5 13.30 -21.99 -7.24
CA LYS A 5 11.96 -21.37 -7.09
C LYS A 5 11.23 -21.84 -5.82
N PHE A 6 11.28 -23.14 -5.55
CA PHE A 6 10.74 -23.74 -4.32
C PHE A 6 11.24 -23.04 -3.05
N LEU A 7 12.56 -22.89 -2.89
CA LEU A 7 13.14 -22.31 -1.68
C LEU A 7 12.80 -20.82 -1.56
N SER A 8 12.76 -20.09 -2.68
CA SER A 8 12.33 -18.69 -2.65
C SER A 8 10.87 -18.52 -2.23
N LEU A 9 9.98 -19.41 -2.66
CA LEU A 9 8.57 -19.39 -2.24
C LEU A 9 8.41 -19.87 -0.79
N LEU A 10 9.10 -20.93 -0.40
CA LEU A 10 9.02 -21.49 0.94
C LEU A 10 9.53 -20.50 2.00
N GLN A 11 10.49 -19.65 1.64
CA GLN A 11 11.02 -18.59 2.49
C GLN A 11 10.00 -17.48 2.79
N THR A 12 8.99 -17.30 1.94
CA THR A 12 7.93 -16.29 2.18
C THR A 12 6.89 -16.75 3.18
N LEU A 13 6.79 -18.06 3.46
CA LEU A 13 5.83 -18.58 4.42
C LEU A 13 6.18 -18.17 5.85
N PRO A 14 5.23 -17.62 6.63
CA PRO A 14 5.34 -17.55 8.08
C PRO A 14 5.55 -18.94 8.69
N ALA A 15 6.14 -18.99 9.90
CA ALA A 15 6.43 -20.26 10.58
C ALA A 15 5.19 -21.15 10.74
N GLU A 16 4.03 -20.55 11.03
CA GLU A 16 2.77 -21.28 11.14
C GLU A 16 2.33 -21.90 9.80
N SER A 17 2.31 -21.11 8.72
CA SER A 17 1.97 -21.58 7.38
C SER A 17 2.94 -22.65 6.88
N PHE A 18 4.24 -22.53 7.23
CA PHE A 18 5.23 -23.57 6.95
C PHE A 18 4.90 -24.90 7.65
N GLN A 19 4.48 -24.87 8.93
CA GLN A 19 4.07 -26.10 9.62
C GLN A 19 2.79 -26.67 9.04
N ARG A 20 1.84 -25.83 8.60
CA ARG A 20 0.64 -26.30 7.89
C ARG A 20 1.00 -26.93 6.54
N PHE A 21 1.97 -26.37 5.81
CA PHE A 21 2.48 -26.98 4.58
C PHE A 21 3.14 -28.34 4.83
N ARG A 22 3.92 -28.48 5.91
CA ARG A 22 4.48 -29.78 6.33
C ARG A 22 3.39 -30.83 6.54
N ARG A 23 2.33 -30.48 7.27
CA ARG A 23 1.19 -31.38 7.47
C ARG A 23 0.48 -31.68 6.14
N TYR A 24 0.28 -30.66 5.29
CA TYR A 24 -0.31 -30.85 3.97
C TYR A 24 0.45 -31.90 3.14
N LEU A 25 1.78 -31.81 3.09
CA LEU A 25 2.61 -32.79 2.39
C LEU A 25 2.51 -34.21 2.98
N GLN A 26 2.31 -34.31 4.30
CA GLN A 26 2.14 -35.61 4.97
C GLN A 26 0.83 -36.30 4.60
N TYR A 27 -0.26 -35.54 4.53
CA TYR A 27 -1.62 -36.09 4.36
C TYR A 27 -2.12 -36.11 2.91
N HIS A 28 -1.69 -35.17 2.07
CA HIS A 28 -2.28 -34.96 0.74
C HIS A 28 -1.32 -35.20 -0.42
N ALA A 29 -0.01 -34.99 -0.22
CA ALA A 29 0.93 -35.11 -1.32
C ALA A 29 1.19 -36.59 -1.67
N PRO A 30 1.12 -36.96 -2.96
CA PRO A 30 1.54 -38.28 -3.40
C PRO A 30 2.99 -38.50 -3.00
N ARG A 31 3.30 -39.62 -2.32
CA ARG A 31 4.67 -39.94 -1.83
C ARG A 31 5.13 -39.05 -0.67
N SER A 32 4.24 -38.71 0.26
CA SER A 32 4.53 -38.02 1.53
C SER A 32 5.80 -38.49 2.26
N ASN A 33 6.11 -39.80 2.21
CA ASN A 33 7.33 -40.40 2.76
C ASN A 33 8.62 -39.82 2.16
N GLN A 34 8.61 -39.37 0.90
CA GLN A 34 9.76 -38.76 0.23
C GLN A 34 9.98 -37.29 0.64
N TYR A 35 8.89 -36.58 0.95
CA TYR A 35 8.94 -35.16 1.29
C TYR A 35 9.32 -34.91 2.76
N THR A 36 8.93 -35.81 3.65
CA THR A 36 9.08 -35.62 5.11
C THR A 36 10.54 -35.37 5.52
N PRO A 37 11.54 -36.18 5.14
CA PRO A 37 12.93 -35.95 5.56
C PRO A 37 13.51 -34.63 5.06
N VAL A 38 13.14 -34.22 3.84
CA VAL A 38 13.55 -32.93 3.27
C VAL A 38 12.93 -31.77 4.06
N MET A 39 11.64 -31.88 4.39
CA MET A 39 10.95 -30.84 5.14
C MET A 39 11.42 -30.75 6.59
N ASP A 40 11.84 -31.85 7.21
CA ASP A 40 12.44 -31.87 8.55
C ASP A 40 13.76 -31.11 8.57
N PHE A 41 14.61 -31.36 7.57
CA PHE A 41 15.84 -30.60 7.39
C PHE A 41 15.56 -29.11 7.15
N LEU A 42 14.65 -28.77 6.22
CA LEU A 42 14.30 -27.38 5.93
C LEU A 42 13.70 -26.66 7.15
N ALA A 43 12.95 -27.36 8.00
CA ALA A 43 12.41 -26.80 9.23
C ALA A 43 13.51 -26.32 10.19
N SER A 44 14.66 -27.00 10.22
CA SER A 44 15.79 -26.63 11.09
C SER A 44 16.49 -25.32 10.69
N ILE A 45 16.29 -24.87 9.45
CA ILE A 45 16.95 -23.70 8.85
C ILE A 45 15.98 -22.64 8.31
N HIS A 46 14.66 -22.88 8.35
CA HIS A 46 13.63 -21.92 7.93
C HIS A 46 13.56 -20.72 8.92
N PRO A 47 13.29 -19.49 8.45
CA PRO A 47 13.23 -19.06 7.04
C PRO A 47 14.62 -18.65 6.49
N LYS A 48 15.68 -18.75 7.30
CA LYS A 48 17.00 -18.17 7.00
C LYS A 48 17.88 -19.11 6.18
N TYR A 49 17.35 -19.60 5.06
CA TYR A 49 18.07 -20.52 4.17
C TYR A 49 19.40 -19.96 3.66
N GLU A 50 19.49 -18.65 3.49
CA GLU A 50 20.71 -17.95 3.08
C GLU A 50 21.87 -18.05 4.09
N GLN A 51 21.57 -18.37 5.35
CA GLN A 51 22.59 -18.53 6.41
C GLN A 51 23.19 -19.94 6.44
N TYR A 52 22.68 -20.86 5.62
CA TYR A 52 23.23 -22.20 5.49
C TYR A 52 24.59 -22.14 4.78
N LYS A 53 25.66 -22.54 5.48
CA LYS A 53 27.05 -22.43 5.00
C LYS A 53 27.44 -23.46 3.93
N GLY A 54 26.60 -24.47 3.65
CA GLY A 54 26.88 -25.54 2.69
C GLY A 54 26.12 -25.42 1.38
N ASP A 55 26.28 -26.40 0.48
CA ASP A 55 25.41 -26.53 -0.69
C ASP A 55 24.03 -27.01 -0.25
N LEU A 56 23.10 -26.06 -0.10
CA LEU A 56 21.73 -26.33 0.33
C LEU A 56 21.01 -27.27 -0.64
N ARG A 57 21.23 -27.09 -1.94
CA ARG A 57 20.62 -27.94 -2.97
C ARG A 57 21.21 -29.34 -2.90
N GLY A 58 22.53 -29.45 -2.84
CA GLY A 58 23.23 -30.73 -2.67
C GLY A 58 22.78 -31.48 -1.42
N LYS A 59 22.53 -30.77 -0.31
CA LYS A 59 22.05 -31.41 0.94
C LYS A 59 20.62 -31.95 0.82
N ILE A 60 19.72 -31.20 0.18
CA ILE A 60 18.36 -31.68 -0.12
C ILE A 60 18.43 -32.92 -1.02
N GLU A 61 19.31 -32.90 -2.03
CA GLU A 61 19.53 -34.05 -2.92
C GLU A 61 20.10 -35.27 -2.19
N GLU A 62 21.03 -35.09 -1.26
CA GLU A 62 21.59 -36.14 -0.41
C GLU A 62 20.51 -36.82 0.45
N ILE A 63 19.65 -36.01 1.10
CA ILE A 63 18.55 -36.52 1.93
C ILE A 63 17.59 -37.38 1.11
N LEU A 64 17.32 -36.99 -0.14
CA LEU A 64 16.47 -37.73 -1.06
C LEU A 64 17.10 -39.04 -1.52
N LEU A 65 18.39 -39.02 -1.88
CA LEU A 65 19.12 -40.21 -2.29
C LEU A 65 19.25 -41.24 -1.17
N ALA A 66 19.34 -40.80 0.08
CA ALA A 66 19.35 -41.69 1.24
C ALA A 66 18.01 -42.40 1.47
N HIS A 67 16.90 -41.81 1.01
CA HIS A 67 15.54 -42.34 1.21
C HIS A 67 14.95 -43.03 -0.04
N GLU A 68 15.58 -42.93 -1.22
CA GLU A 68 15.24 -43.74 -2.39
C GLU A 68 16.23 -44.89 -2.59
N ALA A 69 15.72 -46.13 -2.67
CA ALA A 69 16.54 -47.30 -2.99
C ALA A 69 17.19 -47.15 -4.37
N LYS A 70 18.50 -46.82 -4.37
CA LYS A 70 19.46 -46.80 -5.49
C LYS A 70 19.01 -46.12 -6.80
N SER A 71 19.66 -44.97 -7.06
CA SER A 71 19.85 -44.26 -8.35
C SER A 71 18.69 -43.37 -8.84
N MET A 72 18.69 -42.13 -8.35
CA MET A 72 18.03 -41.00 -9.04
C MET A 72 18.97 -40.42 -10.11
N ASP A 73 18.64 -40.64 -11.37
CA ASP A 73 19.24 -39.89 -12.50
C ASP A 73 18.89 -38.39 -12.40
N ASN A 74 19.75 -37.52 -12.93
CA ASN A 74 19.64 -36.05 -12.87
C ASN A 74 18.28 -35.53 -13.39
N LYS A 75 17.68 -36.22 -14.37
CA LYS A 75 16.33 -35.90 -14.88
C LYS A 75 15.23 -36.08 -13.83
N ARG A 76 15.35 -37.10 -12.97
CA ARG A 76 14.41 -37.34 -11.86
C ARG A 76 14.61 -36.34 -10.70
N ARG A 77 15.83 -35.85 -10.51
CA ARG A 77 16.17 -34.82 -9.50
C ARG A 77 15.55 -33.45 -9.80
N GLY A 78 15.67 -32.98 -11.05
CA GLY A 78 15.01 -31.75 -11.50
C GLY A 78 13.48 -31.82 -11.34
N ASN A 79 12.91 -33.00 -11.57
CA ASN A 79 11.48 -33.24 -11.39
C ASN A 79 11.02 -33.20 -9.92
N PHE A 80 11.89 -33.46 -8.94
CA PHE A 80 11.48 -33.46 -7.53
C PHE A 80 11.23 -32.05 -6.99
N LEU A 81 12.19 -31.14 -7.11
CA LEU A 81 12.00 -29.74 -6.68
C LEU A 81 10.88 -29.06 -7.46
N PHE A 82 10.70 -29.42 -8.74
CA PHE A 82 9.57 -29.00 -9.53
C PHE A 82 8.23 -29.49 -8.94
N ARG A 83 8.12 -30.78 -8.58
CA ARG A 83 6.92 -31.33 -7.92
C ARG A 83 6.66 -30.67 -6.57
N LEU A 84 7.68 -30.51 -5.71
CA LEU A 84 7.54 -29.79 -4.43
C LEU A 84 7.10 -28.34 -4.62
N THR A 85 7.54 -27.69 -5.70
CA THR A 85 7.03 -26.36 -6.06
C THR A 85 5.54 -26.43 -6.39
N GLY A 86 5.10 -27.42 -7.18
CA GLY A 86 3.68 -27.63 -7.48
C GLY A 86 2.83 -27.95 -6.25
N GLU A 87 3.31 -28.79 -5.33
CA GLU A 87 2.63 -29.07 -4.06
C GLU A 87 2.52 -27.81 -3.18
N LEU A 88 3.57 -26.97 -3.16
CA LEU A 88 3.54 -25.69 -2.47
C LEU A 88 2.54 -24.72 -3.11
N GLU A 89 2.48 -24.64 -4.44
CA GLU A 89 1.51 -23.82 -5.17
C GLU A 89 0.06 -24.29 -4.90
N ASN A 90 -0.19 -25.60 -4.90
CA ASN A 90 -1.49 -26.17 -4.55
C ASN A 90 -1.88 -25.85 -3.10
N PHE A 91 -0.95 -26.03 -2.16
CA PHE A 91 -1.16 -25.66 -0.76
C PHE A 91 -1.51 -24.18 -0.62
N LEU A 92 -0.78 -23.29 -1.28
CA LEU A 92 -1.03 -21.85 -1.26
C LEU A 92 -2.42 -21.52 -1.82
N ALA A 93 -2.84 -22.17 -2.92
CA ALA A 93 -4.17 -21.99 -3.49
C ALA A 93 -5.28 -22.45 -2.52
N ILE A 94 -5.09 -23.58 -1.85
CA ILE A 94 -6.03 -24.10 -0.84
C ILE A 94 -6.10 -23.17 0.38
N GLU A 95 -4.96 -22.68 0.87
CA GLU A 95 -4.93 -21.71 1.97
C GLU A 95 -5.62 -20.41 1.58
N GLN A 96 -5.39 -19.90 0.37
CA GLN A 96 -6.05 -18.69 -0.10
C GLN A 96 -7.57 -18.86 -0.19
N LEU A 97 -8.04 -20.03 -0.63
CA LEU A 97 -9.47 -20.33 -0.70
C LEU A 97 -10.16 -20.35 0.67
N LYS A 98 -9.43 -20.62 1.76
CA LYS A 98 -9.97 -20.50 3.12
C LYS A 98 -10.28 -19.05 3.51
N HIS A 99 -9.59 -18.10 2.89
CA HIS A 99 -9.77 -16.66 3.10
C HIS A 99 -10.72 -16.02 2.08
N ASP A 100 -11.18 -16.76 1.07
CA ASP A 100 -12.16 -16.32 0.07
C ASP A 100 -13.43 -17.21 0.11
N PRO A 101 -14.34 -16.95 1.07
CA PRO A 101 -15.53 -17.76 1.23
C PRO A 101 -16.48 -17.68 0.03
N ASN A 102 -16.47 -16.57 -0.71
CA ASN A 102 -17.34 -16.38 -1.87
C ASN A 102 -16.89 -17.29 -3.04
N THR A 103 -15.60 -17.31 -3.36
CA THR A 103 -15.07 -18.25 -4.35
C THR A 103 -15.24 -19.70 -3.89
N ARG A 104 -15.04 -20.00 -2.60
CA ARG A 104 -15.25 -21.35 -2.06
C ARG A 104 -16.68 -21.84 -2.24
N ARG A 105 -17.68 -21.00 -1.93
CA ARG A 105 -19.10 -21.34 -2.13
C ARG A 105 -19.40 -21.60 -3.60
N LEU A 106 -18.93 -20.76 -4.50
CA LEU A 106 -19.13 -20.95 -5.92
C LEU A 106 -18.49 -22.26 -6.44
N LEU A 107 -17.25 -22.56 -6.05
CA LEU A 107 -16.61 -23.83 -6.44
C LEU A 107 -17.37 -25.04 -5.87
N THR A 108 -17.96 -24.90 -4.68
CA THR A 108 -18.81 -25.93 -4.08
C THR A 108 -20.07 -26.15 -4.90
N LEU A 109 -20.76 -25.07 -5.32
CA LEU A 109 -21.92 -25.14 -6.21
C LEU A 109 -21.56 -25.84 -7.53
N GLN A 110 -20.46 -25.45 -8.15
CA GLN A 110 -20.00 -26.05 -9.40
C GLN A 110 -19.68 -27.54 -9.25
N ALA A 111 -19.04 -27.93 -8.15
CA ALA A 111 -18.74 -29.32 -7.85
C ALA A 111 -20.02 -30.14 -7.63
N LEU A 112 -20.96 -29.64 -6.82
CA LEU A 112 -22.25 -30.29 -6.58
C LEU A 112 -23.05 -30.43 -7.88
N ARG A 113 -22.99 -29.41 -8.75
CA ARG A 113 -23.60 -29.45 -10.09
C ARG A 113 -23.02 -30.56 -10.94
N GLN A 114 -21.70 -30.65 -11.00
CA GLN A 114 -20.98 -31.69 -11.75
C GLN A 114 -21.29 -33.10 -11.25
N GLN A 115 -21.52 -33.25 -9.95
CA GLN A 115 -21.90 -34.53 -9.33
C GLN A 115 -23.40 -34.84 -9.45
N GLY A 116 -24.22 -33.92 -9.99
CA GLY A 116 -25.68 -34.11 -10.09
C GLY A 116 -26.42 -34.10 -8.75
N ALA A 117 -25.80 -33.55 -7.69
CA ALA A 117 -26.33 -33.60 -6.32
C ALA A 117 -27.39 -32.49 -6.07
N ALA A 118 -28.58 -32.66 -6.63
CA ALA A 118 -29.63 -31.62 -6.69
C ALA A 118 -30.03 -31.00 -5.34
N LEU A 119 -30.30 -31.82 -4.33
CA LEU A 119 -30.76 -31.34 -3.02
C LEU A 119 -29.67 -30.53 -2.31
N ALA A 120 -28.45 -31.09 -2.25
CA ALA A 120 -27.30 -30.40 -1.67
C ALA A 120 -26.93 -29.13 -2.44
N TYR A 121 -27.08 -29.13 -3.77
CA TYR A 121 -26.86 -27.94 -4.60
C TYR A 121 -27.83 -26.81 -4.24
N ASN A 122 -29.13 -27.11 -4.11
CA ASN A 122 -30.14 -26.11 -3.77
C ASN A 122 -29.90 -25.51 -2.37
N GLU A 123 -29.62 -26.36 -1.37
CA GLU A 123 -29.29 -25.90 -0.01
C GLU A 123 -28.05 -24.99 -0.01
N ALA A 124 -26.99 -25.39 -0.74
CA ALA A 124 -25.78 -24.59 -0.86
C ALA A 124 -26.02 -23.26 -1.63
N LEU A 125 -26.95 -23.24 -2.58
CA LEU A 125 -27.28 -22.05 -3.35
C LEU A 125 -28.04 -21.04 -2.48
N GLU A 126 -29.02 -21.51 -1.72
CA GLU A 126 -29.76 -20.67 -0.77
C GLU A 126 -28.82 -20.08 0.28
N ASP A 127 -27.90 -20.86 0.85
CA ASP A 127 -26.85 -20.36 1.75
C ASP A 127 -25.99 -19.30 1.06
N ALA A 128 -25.51 -19.57 -0.16
CA ALA A 128 -24.65 -18.64 -0.88
C ALA A 128 -25.33 -17.29 -1.14
N ILE A 129 -26.59 -17.30 -1.56
CA ILE A 129 -27.37 -16.07 -1.80
C ILE A 129 -27.62 -15.33 -0.48
N ALA A 130 -28.04 -16.04 0.57
CA ALA A 130 -28.32 -15.44 1.87
C ALA A 130 -27.06 -14.81 2.48
N GLU A 131 -25.91 -15.46 2.36
CA GLU A 131 -24.63 -14.98 2.88
C GLU A 131 -24.10 -13.80 2.08
N LEU A 132 -24.25 -13.80 0.75
CA LEU A 132 -23.94 -12.63 -0.07
C LEU A 132 -24.85 -11.45 0.27
N ALA A 133 -26.15 -11.66 0.50
CA ALA A 133 -27.08 -10.58 0.86
C ALA A 133 -26.76 -9.93 2.22
N LYS A 134 -26.12 -10.66 3.15
CA LYS A 134 -25.69 -10.14 4.46
C LYS A 134 -24.40 -9.32 4.39
N GLN A 135 -23.59 -9.49 3.35
CA GLN A 135 -22.32 -8.78 3.22
C GLN A 135 -22.57 -7.30 2.93
N ILE A 136 -22.08 -6.44 3.82
CA ILE A 136 -22.04 -4.99 3.58
C ILE A 136 -20.69 -4.68 2.93
N ASP A 137 -20.61 -4.90 1.62
CA ASP A 137 -19.40 -4.68 0.83
C ASP A 137 -19.72 -3.84 -0.42
N LEU A 138 -19.08 -2.67 -0.52
CA LEU A 138 -19.23 -1.71 -1.60
C LEU A 138 -18.29 -2.00 -2.80
N SER A 139 -17.32 -2.90 -2.62
CA SER A 139 -16.27 -3.16 -3.61
C SER A 139 -16.74 -3.95 -4.82
N THR A 140 -15.93 -3.87 -5.89
CA THR A 140 -16.15 -4.62 -7.14
C THR A 140 -16.22 -6.13 -6.92
N ASP A 141 -15.47 -6.66 -5.96
CA ASP A 141 -15.40 -8.10 -5.69
C ASP A 141 -16.75 -8.66 -5.24
N HIS A 142 -17.52 -7.87 -4.49
CA HIS A 142 -18.85 -8.24 -4.04
C HIS A 142 -19.82 -8.38 -5.22
N ASN A 143 -19.86 -7.37 -6.10
CA ASN A 143 -20.66 -7.40 -7.33
C ASN A 143 -20.24 -8.58 -8.22
N TYR A 144 -18.93 -8.86 -8.33
CA TYR A 144 -18.42 -10.00 -9.08
C TYR A 144 -18.82 -11.35 -8.48
N ALA A 145 -18.78 -11.48 -7.15
CA ALA A 145 -19.22 -12.69 -6.47
C ALA A 145 -20.70 -12.97 -6.67
N GLN A 146 -21.56 -11.95 -6.50
CA GLN A 146 -23.00 -12.07 -6.74
C GLN A 146 -23.30 -12.43 -8.21
N LEU A 147 -22.63 -11.76 -9.16
CA LEU A 147 -22.71 -12.07 -10.59
C LEU A 147 -22.47 -13.56 -10.85
N ARG A 148 -21.38 -14.12 -10.30
CA ARG A 148 -21.00 -15.52 -10.56
C ARG A 148 -21.98 -16.51 -9.93
N VAL A 149 -22.49 -16.22 -8.74
CA VAL A 149 -23.48 -17.08 -8.07
C VAL A 149 -24.80 -17.06 -8.83
N PHE A 150 -25.30 -15.88 -9.24
CA PHE A 150 -26.52 -15.79 -10.05
C PHE A 150 -26.36 -16.43 -11.44
N HIS A 151 -25.20 -16.27 -12.07
CA HIS A 151 -24.89 -16.96 -13.32
C HIS A 151 -24.91 -18.49 -13.16
N GLU A 152 -24.24 -19.00 -12.11
CA GLU A 152 -24.23 -20.44 -11.82
C GLU A 152 -25.63 -20.97 -11.50
N ALA A 153 -26.43 -20.20 -10.76
CA ALA A 153 -27.81 -20.53 -10.44
C ALA A 153 -28.69 -20.61 -11.69
N TYR A 154 -28.54 -19.66 -12.63
CA TYR A 154 -29.34 -19.66 -13.86
C TYR A 154 -28.99 -20.83 -14.79
N TYR A 155 -27.70 -21.07 -15.04
CA TYR A 155 -27.23 -22.13 -15.94
C TYR A 155 -27.09 -23.50 -15.26
N ASN A 156 -27.74 -23.72 -14.12
CA ASN A 156 -27.72 -25.02 -13.48
C ASN A 156 -28.55 -26.02 -14.32
N THR A 157 -27.96 -27.18 -14.62
CA THR A 157 -28.61 -28.25 -15.41
C THR A 157 -29.20 -29.34 -14.54
N VAL A 158 -29.05 -29.22 -13.22
CA VAL A 158 -29.42 -30.25 -12.24
C VAL A 158 -30.91 -30.17 -11.89
N ASN A 159 -31.52 -28.99 -12.04
CA ASN A 159 -32.94 -28.77 -11.84
C ASN A 159 -33.57 -28.05 -13.04
N ASN A 160 -33.95 -28.82 -14.08
CA ASN A 160 -34.66 -28.27 -15.24
C ASN A 160 -36.01 -27.61 -14.90
N LYS A 161 -36.59 -27.84 -13.72
CA LYS A 161 -37.82 -27.18 -13.26
C LYS A 161 -37.63 -25.69 -12.95
N LEU A 162 -36.46 -25.28 -12.46
CA LEU A 162 -36.16 -23.87 -12.13
C LEU A 162 -36.05 -22.97 -13.38
N LEU A 163 -35.76 -23.56 -14.54
CA LEU A 163 -35.71 -22.89 -15.84
C LEU A 163 -37.11 -22.64 -16.45
N MET A 164 -38.16 -23.27 -15.92
CA MET A 164 -39.52 -23.23 -16.49
C MET A 164 -40.48 -22.28 -15.74
N GLU A 165 -40.03 -21.59 -14.68
CA GLU A 165 -40.82 -20.66 -13.86
C GLU A 165 -40.14 -19.28 -13.72
N ASP A 166 -40.84 -18.29 -13.17
CA ASP A 166 -40.37 -16.91 -12.93
C ASP A 166 -39.06 -16.85 -12.10
N TYR A 167 -38.73 -17.90 -11.35
CA TYR A 167 -37.49 -18.02 -10.58
C TYR A 167 -36.21 -17.92 -11.43
N GLY A 168 -36.21 -18.50 -12.64
CA GLY A 168 -35.05 -18.38 -13.54
C GLY A 168 -34.80 -16.93 -13.98
N LEU A 169 -35.87 -16.15 -14.16
CA LEU A 169 -35.78 -14.75 -14.56
C LEU A 169 -35.12 -13.89 -13.48
N VAL A 170 -35.39 -14.16 -12.20
CA VAL A 170 -34.78 -13.45 -11.07
C VAL A 170 -33.25 -13.59 -11.09
N TYR A 171 -32.73 -14.80 -11.30
CA TYR A 171 -31.28 -15.02 -11.37
C TYR A 171 -30.65 -14.37 -12.60
N LEU A 172 -31.32 -14.41 -13.75
CA LEU A 172 -30.80 -13.76 -14.96
C LEU A 172 -30.79 -12.23 -14.83
N GLN A 173 -31.84 -11.64 -14.27
CA GLN A 173 -31.92 -10.21 -13.99
C GLN A 173 -30.86 -9.80 -12.96
N GLY A 174 -30.76 -10.53 -11.85
CA GLY A 174 -29.73 -10.31 -10.83
C GLY A 174 -28.32 -10.39 -11.42
N ALA A 175 -28.01 -11.43 -12.20
CA ALA A 175 -26.71 -11.53 -12.87
C ALA A 175 -26.43 -10.33 -13.79
N ARG A 176 -27.43 -9.89 -14.57
CA ARG A 176 -27.28 -8.74 -15.48
C ARG A 176 -27.04 -7.44 -14.72
N GLU A 177 -27.77 -7.20 -13.63
CA GLU A 177 -27.58 -6.01 -12.78
C GLU A 177 -26.19 -5.99 -12.15
N GLN A 178 -25.75 -7.13 -11.60
CA GLN A 178 -24.42 -7.24 -10.98
C GLN A 178 -23.28 -7.11 -11.99
N LEU A 179 -23.46 -7.62 -13.21
CA LEU A 179 -22.51 -7.40 -14.31
C LEU A 179 -22.34 -5.92 -14.63
N HIS A 180 -23.45 -5.18 -14.69
CA HIS A 180 -23.43 -3.75 -15.00
C HIS A 180 -22.73 -2.95 -13.89
N LEU A 181 -23.07 -3.20 -12.63
CA LEU A 181 -22.42 -2.55 -11.48
C LEU A 181 -20.93 -2.88 -11.41
N PHE A 182 -20.57 -4.16 -11.57
CA PHE A 182 -19.17 -4.59 -11.58
C PHE A 182 -18.37 -3.87 -12.67
N PHE A 183 -18.91 -3.84 -13.90
CA PHE A 183 -18.26 -3.19 -15.03
C PHE A 183 -18.06 -1.69 -14.78
N GLN A 184 -19.11 -0.97 -14.39
CA GLN A 184 -19.04 0.48 -14.17
C GLN A 184 -18.07 0.85 -13.04
N LYS A 185 -18.09 0.12 -11.92
CA LYS A 185 -17.18 0.36 -10.79
C LYS A 185 -15.72 0.11 -11.18
N LEU A 186 -15.46 -1.00 -11.87
CA LEU A 186 -14.11 -1.36 -12.29
C LEU A 186 -13.57 -0.43 -13.36
N ASP A 187 -14.40 -0.05 -14.34
CA ASP A 187 -14.03 0.90 -15.39
C ASP A 187 -13.65 2.26 -14.78
N LEU A 188 -14.50 2.82 -13.90
CA LEU A 188 -14.19 4.07 -13.19
C LEU A 188 -12.86 4.01 -12.44
N LYS A 189 -12.61 2.91 -11.71
CA LYS A 189 -11.35 2.68 -10.98
C LYS A 189 -10.14 2.70 -11.92
N TYR A 190 -10.23 2.03 -13.08
CA TYR A 190 -9.15 1.99 -14.06
C TYR A 190 -8.95 3.31 -14.78
N GLN A 191 -10.02 4.03 -15.12
CA GLN A 191 -9.94 5.36 -15.69
C GLN A 191 -9.16 6.33 -14.80
N ILE A 192 -9.45 6.32 -13.49
CA ILE A 192 -8.76 7.18 -12.50
C ILE A 192 -7.28 6.80 -12.35
N GLU A 193 -6.94 5.50 -12.37
CA GLU A 193 -5.54 5.06 -12.29
C GLU A 193 -4.79 5.36 -13.60
N LEU A 194 -5.42 5.24 -14.77
CA LEU A 194 -4.85 5.64 -16.05
C LEU A 194 -4.53 7.14 -16.07
N GLU A 195 -5.47 7.98 -15.61
CA GLU A 195 -5.25 9.42 -15.50
C GLU A 195 -4.09 9.74 -14.53
N SER A 196 -4.08 9.10 -13.36
CA SER A 196 -3.01 9.27 -12.38
C SER A 196 -1.65 8.84 -12.94
N ARG A 197 -1.59 7.76 -13.74
CA ARG A 197 -0.35 7.28 -14.38
C ARG A 197 0.09 8.20 -15.50
N GLY A 198 -0.83 8.69 -16.34
CA GLY A 198 -0.53 9.64 -17.41
C GLY A 198 0.09 10.94 -16.87
N LYS A 199 -0.28 11.37 -15.66
CA LYS A 199 0.35 12.51 -14.96
C LYS A 199 1.78 12.21 -14.48
N VAL A 200 2.12 10.95 -14.20
CA VAL A 200 3.40 10.53 -13.60
C VAL A 200 4.41 10.05 -14.67
N VAL A 201 3.92 9.38 -15.72
CA VAL A 201 4.74 8.69 -16.75
C VAL A 201 4.63 9.40 -18.09
N ARG A 202 4.64 10.75 -18.13
CA ARG A 202 4.66 11.48 -19.40
C ARG A 202 5.94 11.15 -20.19
N SER A 203 5.83 10.18 -21.11
CA SER A 203 6.68 10.09 -22.28
C SER A 203 6.01 10.86 -23.42
N ALA A 204 6.82 11.37 -24.36
CA ALA A 204 6.38 12.17 -25.49
C ALA A 204 5.34 11.46 -26.40
N ASP A 205 5.16 10.15 -26.25
CA ASP A 205 4.34 9.30 -27.12
C ASP A 205 3.07 8.75 -26.46
N THR A 206 2.63 9.29 -25.32
CA THR A 206 1.39 8.81 -24.69
C THR A 206 0.18 9.49 -25.35
N PRO A 207 -0.66 8.79 -26.15
CA PRO A 207 -1.81 9.43 -26.76
C PRO A 207 -2.75 9.97 -25.69
N GLU A 208 -3.24 11.20 -25.88
CA GLU A 208 -4.33 11.79 -25.09
C GLU A 208 -5.57 10.91 -25.25
N GLN A 209 -5.73 9.94 -24.35
CA GLN A 209 -7.02 9.27 -24.21
C GLN A 209 -7.88 10.16 -23.32
N THR A 210 -8.77 10.92 -23.96
CA THR A 210 -9.90 11.55 -23.29
C THR A 210 -10.76 10.46 -22.67
N VAL A 211 -10.60 10.30 -21.36
CA VAL A 211 -11.44 9.45 -20.54
C VAL A 211 -12.86 9.99 -20.66
N SER A 212 -13.71 9.27 -21.39
CA SER A 212 -15.13 9.56 -21.43
C SER A 212 -15.73 9.09 -20.11
N THR A 213 -16.25 10.00 -19.29
CA THR A 213 -17.02 9.63 -18.10
C THR A 213 -18.17 8.72 -18.54
N PRO A 214 -18.26 7.48 -18.05
CA PRO A 214 -19.41 6.65 -18.37
C PRO A 214 -20.67 7.38 -17.92
N THR A 215 -21.69 7.40 -18.77
CA THR A 215 -23.03 7.84 -18.38
C THR A 215 -23.51 6.89 -17.29
N LEU A 216 -23.48 7.36 -16.05
CA LEU A 216 -23.96 6.62 -14.89
C LEU A 216 -25.49 6.66 -14.92
N ASP A 217 -26.12 5.49 -14.90
CA ASP A 217 -27.56 5.40 -14.65
C ASP A 217 -27.86 5.90 -13.22
N HIS A 218 -29.11 6.35 -12.98
CA HIS A 218 -29.53 6.93 -11.68
C HIS A 218 -29.22 6.05 -10.45
N ILE A 219 -29.13 4.72 -10.61
CA ILE A 219 -28.79 3.77 -9.54
C ILE A 219 -27.34 3.96 -9.07
N ALA A 220 -26.42 4.29 -9.97
CA ALA A 220 -25.00 4.45 -9.64
C ALA A 220 -24.68 5.80 -8.94
N ALA A 221 -25.56 6.81 -9.03
CA ALA A 221 -25.33 8.11 -8.40
C ALA A 221 -25.42 8.09 -6.85
N ASN A 222 -26.22 7.17 -6.29
CA ASN A 222 -26.42 7.06 -4.83
C ASN A 222 -25.53 6.00 -4.16
N ASP A 223 -24.79 5.21 -4.93
CA ASP A 223 -23.85 4.22 -4.39
C ASP A 223 -22.55 4.93 -3.95
N ALA A 224 -22.16 4.68 -2.71
CA ALA A 224 -21.04 5.35 -2.06
C ALA A 224 -19.68 5.06 -2.72
N PHE A 225 -19.53 3.91 -3.38
CA PHE A 225 -18.32 3.60 -4.15
C PHE A 225 -18.13 4.62 -5.28
N PHE A 226 -19.19 4.88 -6.06
CA PHE A 226 -19.12 5.85 -7.15
C PHE A 226 -18.84 7.24 -6.64
N GLN A 227 -19.53 7.67 -5.57
CA GLN A 227 -19.30 8.98 -4.97
C GLN A 227 -17.84 9.15 -4.52
N LEU A 228 -17.26 8.17 -3.83
CA LEU A 228 -15.86 8.19 -3.39
C LEU A 228 -14.90 8.34 -4.59
N TYR A 229 -15.05 7.51 -5.61
CA TYR A 229 -14.15 7.52 -6.77
C TYR A 229 -14.37 8.74 -7.69
N GLN A 230 -15.59 9.23 -7.85
CA GLN A 230 -15.87 10.47 -8.59
C GLN A 230 -15.26 11.69 -7.88
N MET A 231 -15.35 11.75 -6.56
CA MET A 231 -14.71 12.82 -5.80
C MET A 231 -13.19 12.74 -5.89
N VAL A 232 -12.60 11.54 -5.96
CA VAL A 232 -11.17 11.37 -6.27
C VAL A 232 -10.86 11.93 -7.66
N ALA A 233 -11.64 11.58 -8.70
CA ALA A 233 -11.44 12.09 -10.05
C ALA A 233 -11.52 13.62 -10.10
N ALA A 234 -12.54 14.22 -9.47
CA ALA A 234 -12.70 15.66 -9.36
C ALA A 234 -11.51 16.32 -8.63
N LEU A 235 -11.03 15.70 -7.55
CA LEU A 235 -9.87 16.20 -6.79
C LEU A 235 -8.56 16.08 -7.58
N GLN A 236 -8.47 15.14 -8.53
CA GLN A 236 -7.32 15.09 -9.44
C GLN A 236 -7.33 16.22 -10.48
N GLN A 237 -8.51 16.73 -10.85
CA GLN A 237 -8.66 17.90 -11.74
C GLN A 237 -8.45 19.22 -11.01
N ASP A 238 -8.92 19.31 -9.76
CA ASP A 238 -8.70 20.46 -8.88
C ASP A 238 -8.03 20.05 -7.56
N PRO A 239 -6.70 19.81 -7.56
CA PRO A 239 -6.00 19.28 -6.40
C PRO A 239 -5.82 20.26 -5.23
N LEU A 240 -6.25 21.50 -5.41
CA LEU A 240 -6.22 22.53 -4.36
C LEU A 240 -7.60 22.78 -3.74
N ASN A 241 -8.62 22.01 -4.13
CA ASN A 241 -9.96 22.11 -3.59
C ASN A 241 -10.06 21.51 -2.18
N GLU A 242 -9.93 22.35 -1.16
CA GLU A 242 -10.00 21.93 0.24
C GLU A 242 -11.37 21.40 0.64
N GLU A 243 -12.45 22.05 0.19
CA GLU A 243 -13.82 21.64 0.51
C GLU A 243 -14.11 20.23 -0.02
N LEU A 244 -13.72 19.96 -1.28
CA LEU A 244 -13.86 18.65 -1.89
C LEU A 244 -13.04 17.59 -1.16
N PHE A 245 -11.79 17.91 -0.80
CA PHE A 245 -10.94 17.02 0.00
C PHE A 245 -11.59 16.68 1.35
N GLN A 246 -12.09 17.68 2.08
CA GLN A 246 -12.76 17.46 3.36
C GLN A 246 -14.02 16.61 3.22
N LYS A 247 -14.86 16.88 2.23
CA LYS A 247 -16.05 16.06 1.95
C LYS A 247 -15.67 14.61 1.62
N LEU A 248 -14.61 14.39 0.83
CA LEU A 248 -14.14 13.05 0.50
C LEU A 248 -13.64 12.31 1.75
N VAL A 249 -12.90 12.99 2.63
CA VAL A 249 -12.47 12.40 3.91
C VAL A 249 -13.66 12.02 4.78
N GLN A 250 -14.68 12.86 4.87
CA GLN A 250 -15.89 12.58 5.64
C GLN A 250 -16.66 11.38 5.08
N LEU A 251 -16.84 11.32 3.75
CA LEU A 251 -17.49 10.18 3.10
C LEU A 251 -16.69 8.90 3.32
N TYR A 252 -15.36 8.95 3.19
CA TYR A 252 -14.49 7.81 3.44
C TYR A 252 -14.56 7.33 4.89
N ARG A 253 -14.68 8.22 5.89
CA ARG A 253 -14.89 7.79 7.30
C ARG A 253 -16.19 7.02 7.48
N LYS A 254 -17.24 7.45 6.80
CA LYS A 254 -18.57 6.87 6.92
C LYS A 254 -18.69 5.52 6.20
N GLU A 255 -18.13 5.44 5.00
CA GLU A 255 -18.38 4.33 4.07
C GLU A 255 -17.13 3.46 3.81
N GLY A 256 -15.92 3.96 4.08
CA GLY A 256 -14.66 3.31 3.73
C GLY A 256 -14.44 1.94 4.39
N GLY A 257 -14.99 1.71 5.59
CA GLY A 257 -14.93 0.41 6.25
C GLY A 257 -15.76 -0.69 5.56
N LYS A 258 -16.63 -0.32 4.61
CA LYS A 258 -17.43 -1.24 3.78
C LYS A 258 -16.71 -1.59 2.47
N LEU A 259 -15.50 -1.10 2.25
CA LEU A 259 -14.70 -1.44 1.07
C LEU A 259 -13.75 -2.57 1.41
N ASN A 260 -13.40 -3.37 0.41
CA ASN A 260 -12.30 -4.31 0.51
C ASN A 260 -10.97 -3.57 0.79
N ASN A 261 -9.99 -4.33 1.27
CA ASN A 261 -8.68 -3.82 1.64
C ASN A 261 -7.94 -3.13 0.48
N GLU A 262 -8.16 -3.58 -0.75
CA GLU A 262 -7.53 -3.00 -1.94
C GLU A 262 -8.06 -1.59 -2.23
N ASP A 263 -9.37 -1.42 -2.28
CA ASP A 263 -10.03 -0.15 -2.54
C ASP A 263 -9.74 0.85 -1.41
N GLN A 264 -9.73 0.40 -0.15
CA GLN A 264 -9.28 1.24 0.96
C GLN A 264 -7.85 1.73 0.74
N SER A 265 -6.92 0.85 0.35
CA SER A 265 -5.53 1.22 0.09
C SER A 265 -5.40 2.21 -1.07
N ILE A 266 -6.20 2.05 -2.13
CA ILE A 266 -6.20 2.93 -3.31
C ILE A 266 -6.75 4.32 -2.95
N LEU A 267 -7.89 4.38 -2.26
CA LEU A 267 -8.48 5.66 -1.85
C LEU A 267 -7.57 6.42 -0.87
N LEU A 268 -6.98 5.73 0.13
CA LEU A 268 -6.03 6.36 1.04
C LEU A 268 -4.76 6.87 0.34
N LYS A 269 -4.29 6.18 -0.71
CA LYS A 269 -3.19 6.67 -1.56
C LYS A 269 -3.57 8.01 -2.20
N TYR A 270 -4.76 8.13 -2.79
CA TYR A 270 -5.24 9.38 -3.40
C TYR A 270 -5.43 10.50 -2.37
N LEU A 271 -6.11 10.20 -1.27
CA LEU A 271 -6.32 11.16 -0.18
C LEU A 271 -5.00 11.68 0.38
N LYS A 272 -4.00 10.83 0.60
CA LYS A 272 -2.68 11.30 1.05
C LYS A 272 -2.01 12.20 0.01
N ASN A 273 -2.04 11.81 -1.26
CA ASN A 273 -1.39 12.59 -2.30
C ASN A 273 -2.00 13.99 -2.41
N ALA A 274 -3.33 14.08 -2.30
CA ALA A 274 -4.05 15.35 -2.25
C ALA A 274 -3.69 16.16 -1.01
N SER A 275 -3.78 15.55 0.17
CA SER A 275 -3.37 16.15 1.46
C SER A 275 -1.95 16.74 1.40
N ALA A 276 -0.97 15.96 0.91
CA ALA A 276 0.41 16.42 0.81
C ALA A 276 0.54 17.62 -0.15
N LYS A 277 -0.27 17.67 -1.21
CA LYS A 277 -0.30 18.80 -2.14
C LYS A 277 -0.95 20.04 -1.51
N LEU A 278 -2.07 19.89 -0.83
CA LEU A 278 -2.73 20.96 -0.06
C LEU A 278 -1.77 21.59 0.96
N LEU A 279 -1.11 20.77 1.78
CA LEU A 279 -0.18 21.25 2.81
C LEU A 279 0.99 22.07 2.25
N ARG A 280 1.53 21.70 1.07
CA ARG A 280 2.59 22.48 0.40
C ARG A 280 2.10 23.83 -0.14
N ASN A 281 0.78 23.99 -0.32
CA ASN A 281 0.15 25.14 -0.95
C ASN A 281 -0.60 26.05 0.03
N GLY A 282 -0.35 25.94 1.34
CA GLY A 282 -0.92 26.89 2.32
C GLY A 282 -2.17 26.42 3.04
N SER A 283 -2.45 25.12 3.01
CA SER A 283 -3.66 24.57 3.60
C SER A 283 -3.73 24.66 5.12
N SER A 284 -4.96 24.66 5.65
CA SER A 284 -5.26 24.84 7.07
C SER A 284 -4.67 23.77 7.99
N LEU A 285 -4.52 24.13 9.28
CA LEU A 285 -4.14 23.19 10.33
C LEU A 285 -5.14 22.02 10.47
N ASP A 286 -6.42 22.27 10.19
CA ASP A 286 -7.46 21.24 10.17
C ASP A 286 -7.14 20.17 9.11
N ASN A 287 -6.70 20.58 7.92
CA ASN A 287 -6.30 19.64 6.88
C ASN A 287 -5.03 18.87 7.25
N LEU A 288 -4.09 19.47 8.01
CA LEU A 288 -2.96 18.74 8.58
C LEU A 288 -3.43 17.65 9.56
N ARG A 289 -4.40 17.97 10.42
CA ARG A 289 -5.00 17.00 11.36
C ARG A 289 -5.71 15.87 10.64
N LEU A 290 -6.53 16.18 9.62
CA LEU A 290 -7.18 15.17 8.79
C LEU A 290 -6.15 14.25 8.11
N SER A 291 -5.03 14.81 7.66
CA SER A 291 -3.93 14.06 7.04
C SER A 291 -3.29 13.06 7.99
N PHE A 292 -3.12 13.45 9.26
CA PHE A 292 -2.63 12.57 10.32
C PHE A 292 -3.63 11.46 10.62
N GLU A 293 -4.92 11.79 10.74
CA GLU A 293 -5.97 10.80 11.01
C GLU A 293 -6.06 9.73 9.92
N LEU A 294 -5.85 10.10 8.65
CA LEU A 294 -5.75 9.14 7.55
C LEU A 294 -4.49 8.25 7.64
N ALA A 295 -3.36 8.82 8.09
CA ALA A 295 -2.14 8.07 8.32
C ALA A 295 -2.29 7.05 9.46
N ASP A 296 -2.89 7.49 10.57
CA ASP A 296 -3.18 6.67 11.74
C ASP A 296 -4.14 5.53 11.40
N LEU A 297 -5.23 5.83 10.68
CA LEU A 297 -6.19 4.83 10.22
C LEU A 297 -5.51 3.76 9.37
N GLY A 298 -4.76 4.15 8.33
CA GLY A 298 -4.12 3.16 7.46
C GLY A 298 -2.99 2.37 8.15
N TRP A 299 -2.35 2.94 9.17
CA TRP A 299 -1.38 2.23 10.01
C TRP A 299 -2.03 1.22 10.95
N ARG A 300 -3.02 1.65 11.75
CA ARG A 300 -3.69 0.79 12.77
C ARG A 300 -4.42 -0.39 12.14
N TYR A 301 -5.05 -0.18 11.00
CA TYR A 301 -5.82 -1.21 10.31
C TYR A 301 -5.02 -1.96 9.24
N HIS A 302 -3.70 -1.76 9.17
CA HIS A 302 -2.81 -2.47 8.23
C HIS A 302 -3.20 -2.30 6.74
N ILE A 303 -3.97 -1.27 6.40
CA ILE A 303 -4.48 -1.06 5.03
C ILE A 303 -3.33 -0.84 4.05
N PHE A 304 -2.23 -0.20 4.48
CA PHE A 304 -1.07 0.03 3.63
C PHE A 304 -0.25 -1.23 3.31
N ASP A 305 -0.50 -2.35 4.00
CA ASP A 305 0.24 -3.60 3.77
C ASP A 305 -0.21 -4.30 2.47
N VAL A 306 -1.42 -3.98 2.00
CA VAL A 306 -2.15 -4.67 0.92
C VAL A 306 -1.48 -4.51 -0.44
N LEU A 307 -1.00 -3.30 -0.76
CA LEU A 307 -0.40 -2.97 -2.06
C LEU A 307 1.14 -2.83 -2.01
N GLY A 308 1.78 -3.51 -1.07
CA GLY A 308 3.25 -3.59 -1.00
C GLY A 308 3.93 -2.66 0.00
N GLY A 309 3.20 -2.22 1.05
CA GLY A 309 3.77 -1.49 2.18
C GLY A 309 3.96 0.01 1.93
N TYR A 310 4.91 0.62 2.66
CA TYR A 310 5.17 2.05 2.57
C TYR A 310 6.27 2.34 1.56
N THR A 311 6.02 3.25 0.62
CA THR A 311 7.13 3.91 -0.06
C THR A 311 7.90 4.77 0.94
N SER A 312 9.20 4.94 0.73
CA SER A 312 10.07 5.75 1.59
C SER A 312 9.57 7.19 1.76
N MET A 313 9.09 7.81 0.68
CA MET A 313 8.52 9.16 0.72
C MET A 313 7.20 9.21 1.48
N ASN A 314 6.35 8.20 1.33
CA ASN A 314 5.09 8.10 2.05
C ASN A 314 5.32 7.96 3.55
N PHE A 315 6.29 7.12 3.94
CA PHE A 315 6.69 6.94 5.33
C PHE A 315 7.16 8.26 5.95
N LEU A 316 8.09 8.97 5.28
CA LEU A 316 8.63 10.22 5.78
C LEU A 316 7.62 11.38 5.80
N ASN A 317 6.61 11.37 4.93
CA ASN A 317 5.50 12.32 5.02
C ASN A 317 4.73 12.16 6.34
N TYR A 318 4.47 10.92 6.78
CA TYR A 318 3.80 10.67 8.05
C TYR A 318 4.66 11.08 9.24
N VAL A 319 5.98 10.84 9.16
CA VAL A 319 6.95 11.33 10.14
C VAL A 319 6.85 12.85 10.27
N GLU A 320 6.89 13.58 9.16
CA GLU A 320 6.83 15.05 9.17
C GLU A 320 5.50 15.58 9.71
N ILE A 321 4.37 14.95 9.36
CA ILE A 321 3.04 15.31 9.88
C ILE A 321 2.97 15.09 11.39
N ALA A 322 3.44 13.94 11.88
CA ALA A 322 3.41 13.63 13.30
C ALA A 322 4.29 14.58 14.12
N VAL A 323 5.50 14.92 13.63
CA VAL A 323 6.35 15.94 14.26
C VAL A 323 5.65 17.30 14.26
N ALA A 324 5.04 17.70 13.14
CA ALA A 324 4.36 18.98 13.04
C ALA A 324 3.16 19.11 14.01
N LEU A 325 2.45 18.02 14.28
CA LEU A 325 1.34 17.96 15.22
C LEU A 325 1.77 17.61 16.66
N ASN A 326 3.07 17.43 16.91
CA ASN A 326 3.62 16.99 18.20
C ASN A 326 3.09 15.62 18.68
N GLU A 327 2.74 14.73 17.76
CA GLU A 327 2.28 13.35 18.02
C GLU A 327 3.49 12.40 18.12
N LEU A 328 4.40 12.68 19.06
CA LEU A 328 5.73 12.07 19.12
C LEU A 328 5.72 10.62 19.62
N ASP A 329 4.81 10.27 20.52
CA ASP A 329 4.67 8.90 21.03
C ASP A 329 4.10 7.98 19.95
N TRP A 330 3.11 8.47 19.21
CA TRP A 330 2.60 7.81 18.01
C TRP A 330 3.74 7.58 17.00
N LEU A 331 4.56 8.61 16.76
CA LEU A 331 5.66 8.53 15.81
C LEU A 331 6.70 7.47 16.19
N GLU A 332 7.05 7.37 17.47
CA GLU A 332 7.99 6.35 17.95
C GLU A 332 7.47 4.93 17.69
N GLN A 333 6.20 4.67 18.02
CA GLN A 333 5.54 3.38 17.77
C GLN A 333 5.41 3.09 16.28
N PHE A 334 5.06 4.09 15.47
CA PHE A 334 4.96 3.99 14.02
C PHE A 334 6.31 3.59 13.41
N ILE A 335 7.42 4.25 13.80
CA ILE A 335 8.76 3.95 13.30
C ILE A 335 9.12 2.49 13.62
N GLN A 336 8.97 2.08 14.89
CA GLN A 336 9.36 0.76 15.35
C GLN A 336 8.60 -0.37 14.63
N SER A 337 7.30 -0.18 14.41
CA SER A 337 6.42 -1.19 13.82
C SER A 337 6.44 -1.22 12.29
N SER A 338 6.65 -0.07 11.64
CA SER A 338 6.44 0.07 10.19
C SER A 338 7.72 0.12 9.37
N ILE A 339 8.89 0.32 9.97
CA ILE A 339 10.15 0.44 9.19
C ILE A 339 10.45 -0.80 8.34
N ARG A 340 10.08 -1.99 8.82
CA ARG A 340 10.28 -3.26 8.08
C ARG A 340 9.44 -3.37 6.81
N LYS A 341 8.44 -2.50 6.66
CA LYS A 341 7.52 -2.42 5.52
C LYS A 341 7.99 -1.42 4.45
N VAL A 342 9.07 -0.69 4.70
CA VAL A 342 9.78 0.14 3.71
C VAL A 342 10.68 -0.76 2.86
N PRO A 343 10.98 -0.45 1.58
CA PRO A 343 11.90 -1.23 0.76
C PRO A 343 13.21 -1.56 1.47
N LYS A 344 13.59 -2.85 1.50
CA LYS A 344 14.73 -3.37 2.27
C LYS A 344 16.05 -2.60 2.05
N ASN A 345 16.29 -2.14 0.83
CA ASN A 345 17.49 -1.39 0.45
C ASN A 345 17.52 0.04 1.02
N GLN A 346 16.38 0.58 1.47
CA GLN A 346 16.23 1.94 2.00
C GLN A 346 15.91 1.98 3.50
N GLN A 347 15.63 0.83 4.14
CA GLN A 347 15.20 0.78 5.54
C GLN A 347 16.16 1.52 6.49
N LYS A 348 17.47 1.29 6.37
CA LYS A 348 18.45 1.90 7.28
C LYS A 348 18.48 3.44 7.20
N GLU A 349 18.48 3.98 5.99
CA GLU A 349 18.54 5.44 5.75
C GLU A 349 17.22 6.13 6.13
N ILE A 350 16.09 5.48 5.87
CA ILE A 350 14.77 5.97 6.26
C ILE A 350 14.56 5.90 7.77
N GLU A 351 14.98 4.81 8.43
CA GLU A 351 14.91 4.68 9.88
C GLU A 351 15.71 5.78 10.57
N SER A 352 16.95 5.99 10.13
CA SER A 352 17.83 7.00 10.71
C SER A 352 17.26 8.42 10.52
N THR A 353 16.74 8.71 9.33
CA THR A 353 16.09 10.01 9.04
C THR A 353 14.81 10.21 9.86
N ALA A 354 14.01 9.14 10.04
CA ALA A 354 12.78 9.20 10.82
C ALA A 354 13.07 9.41 12.32
N ARG A 355 14.07 8.70 12.86
CA ARG A 355 14.54 8.89 14.24
C ARG A 355 15.12 10.28 14.46
N ALA A 356 15.86 10.82 13.49
CA ALA A 356 16.34 12.20 13.54
C ALA A 356 15.18 13.21 13.65
N ASN A 357 14.09 12.99 12.90
CA ASN A 357 12.88 13.81 13.00
C ASN A 357 12.17 13.66 14.35
N LEU A 358 12.09 12.44 14.90
CA LEU A 358 11.56 12.20 16.25
C LEU A 358 12.37 12.96 17.32
N TYR A 359 13.70 12.85 17.28
CA TYR A 359 14.59 13.58 18.17
C TYR A 359 14.48 15.09 17.99
N PHE A 360 14.35 15.57 16.75
CA PHE A 360 14.08 16.98 16.47
C PHE A 360 12.78 17.46 17.12
N GLY A 361 11.68 16.69 16.99
CA GLY A 361 10.41 16.98 17.65
C GLY A 361 10.53 17.00 19.18
N ARG A 362 11.31 16.09 19.76
CA ARG A 362 11.66 16.04 21.20
C ARG A 362 12.63 17.14 21.64
N LYS A 363 13.08 18.02 20.72
CA LYS A 363 14.12 19.04 20.96
C LYS A 363 15.48 18.47 21.36
N GLN A 364 15.72 17.19 21.08
CA GLN A 364 16.96 16.45 21.30
C GLN A 364 17.88 16.61 20.08
N TYR A 365 18.38 17.84 19.88
CA TYR A 365 19.04 18.21 18.63
C TYR A 365 20.39 17.50 18.41
N SER A 366 21.13 17.20 19.47
CA SER A 366 22.43 16.52 19.37
C SER A 366 22.25 15.08 18.88
N GLU A 367 21.24 14.39 19.39
CA GLU A 367 20.84 13.04 19.01
C GLU A 367 20.33 12.98 17.57
N ALA A 368 19.57 14.01 17.17
CA ALA A 368 19.14 14.17 15.78
C ALA A 368 20.33 14.28 14.81
N LEU A 369 21.35 15.10 15.15
CA LEU A 369 22.57 15.24 14.35
C LEU A 369 23.38 13.95 14.25
N ILE A 370 23.45 13.17 15.34
CA ILE A 370 24.12 11.85 15.34
C ILE A 370 23.44 10.92 14.33
N CYS A 371 22.11 10.84 14.35
CA CYS A 371 21.35 10.03 13.40
C CYS A 371 21.62 10.48 11.95
N LEU A 372 21.57 11.78 11.68
CA LEU A 372 21.78 12.29 10.32
C LEU A 372 23.19 12.08 9.78
N ARG A 373 24.22 12.14 10.64
CA ARG A 373 25.62 11.90 10.24
C ARG A 373 25.82 10.46 9.76
N ASP A 374 25.11 9.52 10.38
CA ASP A 374 25.23 8.10 10.07
C ASP A 374 24.38 7.69 8.84
N THR A 375 23.57 8.61 8.33
CA THR A 375 22.76 8.45 7.11
C THR A 375 23.57 8.81 5.86
N LYS A 376 23.91 7.82 5.04
CA LYS A 376 24.42 8.03 3.68
C LYS A 376 23.35 7.64 2.67
N SER A 377 22.56 8.61 2.24
CA SER A 377 21.52 8.39 1.23
C SER A 377 22.13 8.32 -0.18
N LYS A 378 21.72 7.32 -0.95
CA LYS A 378 21.90 7.33 -2.42
C LYS A 378 20.68 7.90 -3.15
N ASP A 379 19.59 8.10 -2.43
CA ASP A 379 18.36 8.72 -2.91
C ASP A 379 18.48 10.25 -2.81
N GLU A 380 18.48 10.91 -3.96
CA GLU A 380 18.60 12.36 -4.07
C GLU A 380 17.43 13.11 -3.41
N GLN A 381 16.22 12.54 -3.40
CA GLN A 381 15.06 13.17 -2.75
C GLN A 381 15.16 13.08 -1.22
N LEU A 382 15.67 11.97 -0.69
CA LEU A 382 15.93 11.83 0.75
C LEU A 382 16.99 12.83 1.21
N GLU A 383 18.02 13.06 0.40
CA GLU A 383 19.07 14.05 0.67
C GLU A 383 18.52 15.48 0.85
N LEU A 384 17.51 15.87 0.06
CA LEU A 384 16.85 17.17 0.21
C LEU A 384 16.17 17.32 1.59
N ARG A 385 15.50 16.26 2.08
CA ARG A 385 14.86 16.26 3.40
C ARG A 385 15.87 16.32 4.53
N ILE A 386 16.95 15.55 4.42
CA ILE A 386 18.06 15.56 5.40
C ILE A 386 18.66 16.97 5.50
N ARG A 387 18.97 17.62 4.38
CA ARG A 387 19.51 18.99 4.35
C ARG A 387 18.55 20.00 4.97
N MET A 388 17.26 19.90 4.68
CA MET A 388 16.24 20.75 5.31
C MET A 388 16.18 20.53 6.82
N LEU A 389 16.28 19.28 7.29
CA LEU A 389 16.30 18.98 8.73
C LEU A 389 17.55 19.54 9.42
N TYR A 390 18.73 19.44 8.81
CA TYR A 390 19.93 20.12 9.30
C TYR A 390 19.72 21.63 9.43
N CYS A 391 19.11 22.29 8.43
CA CYS A 391 18.80 23.73 8.51
C CYS A 391 17.90 24.05 9.71
N LYS A 392 16.84 23.24 9.94
CA LYS A 392 15.95 23.42 11.08
C LYS A 392 16.71 23.22 12.40
N ILE A 393 17.52 22.17 12.53
CA ILE A 393 18.29 21.91 13.75
C ILE A 393 19.25 23.06 14.07
N PHE A 394 20.07 23.49 13.10
CA PHE A 394 21.02 24.59 13.34
C PHE A 394 20.32 25.93 13.64
N TYR A 395 19.11 26.12 13.09
CA TYR A 395 18.28 27.25 13.48
C TYR A 395 17.85 27.17 14.95
N GLU A 396 17.30 26.04 15.41
CA GLU A 396 16.86 25.88 16.80
C GLU A 396 18.02 25.93 17.80
N LYS A 397 19.23 25.53 17.39
CA LYS A 397 20.46 25.63 18.20
C LYS A 397 21.11 27.03 18.17
N GLU A 398 20.57 27.97 17.41
CA GLU A 398 21.12 29.31 17.18
C GLU A 398 22.57 29.33 16.60
N GLU A 399 22.98 28.25 15.94
CA GLU A 399 24.30 28.13 15.30
C GLU A 399 24.34 28.86 13.94
N THR A 400 24.27 30.19 14.00
CA THR A 400 24.07 31.07 12.84
C THR A 400 25.13 30.88 11.75
N GLY A 401 26.41 30.76 12.11
CA GLY A 401 27.49 30.57 11.14
C GLY A 401 27.36 29.26 10.36
N ALA A 402 27.08 28.15 11.06
CA ALA A 402 26.86 26.84 10.44
C ALA A 402 25.62 26.85 9.55
N LEU A 403 24.54 27.48 10.02
CA LEU A 403 23.30 27.60 9.26
C LEU A 403 23.48 28.38 7.95
N LEU A 404 24.16 29.53 7.97
CA LEU A 404 24.41 30.32 6.77
C LEU A 404 25.26 29.57 5.74
N GLY A 405 26.29 28.86 6.20
CA GLY A 405 27.09 27.97 5.35
C GLY A 405 26.24 26.88 4.70
N LEU A 406 25.39 26.22 5.49
CA LEU A 406 24.50 25.17 5.02
C LEU A 406 23.45 25.70 4.02
N LEU A 407 22.83 26.84 4.31
CA LEU A 407 21.86 27.49 3.42
C LEU A 407 22.47 27.82 2.05
N LYS A 408 23.74 28.25 2.00
CA LYS A 408 24.46 28.53 0.75
C LYS A 408 24.80 27.24 -0.01
N ALA A 409 25.29 26.23 0.70
CA ALA A 409 25.61 24.93 0.11
C ALA A 409 24.35 24.24 -0.45
N PHE A 410 23.22 24.32 0.26
CA PHE A 410 21.96 23.73 -0.15
C PHE A 410 21.36 24.45 -1.38
N ASP A 411 21.39 25.79 -1.41
CA ASP A 411 20.99 26.57 -2.58
C ASP A 411 21.82 26.20 -3.83
N THR A 412 23.13 26.07 -3.66
CA THR A 412 24.05 25.65 -4.74
C THR A 412 23.74 24.24 -5.23
N TYR A 413 23.45 23.31 -4.33
CA TYR A 413 23.08 21.94 -4.66
C TYR A 413 21.78 21.90 -5.50
N LEU A 414 20.73 22.60 -5.04
CA LEU A 414 19.43 22.68 -5.73
C LEU A 414 19.53 23.26 -7.14
N ARG A 415 20.38 24.27 -7.35
CA ARG A 415 20.58 24.89 -8.67
C ARG A 415 21.40 24.04 -9.63
N ARG A 416 22.22 23.11 -9.11
CA ARG A 416 23.05 22.22 -9.91
C ARG A 416 22.36 20.90 -10.25
N SER A 417 21.38 20.48 -9.44
CA SER A 417 20.61 19.27 -9.68
C SER A 417 19.63 19.47 -10.84
N GLY A 418 19.96 18.95 -12.02
CA GLY A 418 19.07 18.92 -13.19
C GLY A 418 18.09 17.74 -13.21
N THR A 419 18.10 16.91 -12.17
CA THR A 419 17.34 15.64 -12.09
C THR A 419 15.96 15.78 -11.46
N PHE A 420 15.70 16.87 -10.72
CA PHE A 420 14.43 17.06 -10.01
C PHE A 420 13.39 17.81 -10.84
N GLN A 421 12.12 17.56 -10.52
CA GLN A 421 11.02 18.38 -11.05
C GLN A 421 11.16 19.84 -10.58
N PRO A 422 10.91 20.84 -11.46
CA PRO A 422 11.05 22.25 -11.13
C PRO A 422 10.29 22.67 -9.87
N GLU A 423 9.10 22.12 -9.65
CA GLU A 423 8.25 22.43 -8.49
C GLU A 423 8.90 21.99 -7.16
N ILE A 424 9.61 20.86 -7.16
CA ILE A 424 10.33 20.36 -5.97
C ILE A 424 11.47 21.32 -5.64
N VAL A 425 12.28 21.68 -6.64
CA VAL A 425 13.41 22.61 -6.49
C VAL A 425 12.92 23.95 -5.98
N GLN A 426 11.87 24.50 -6.59
CA GLN A 426 11.28 25.77 -6.21
C GLN A 426 10.76 25.75 -4.77
N GLY A 427 10.14 24.65 -4.33
CA GLY A 427 9.65 24.51 -2.97
C GLY A 427 10.75 24.61 -1.91
N TYR A 428 11.92 24.00 -2.17
CA TYR A 428 13.06 24.10 -1.26
C TYR A 428 13.74 25.46 -1.34
N LEU A 429 13.89 26.05 -2.53
CA LEU A 429 14.42 27.41 -2.67
C LEU A 429 13.55 28.44 -1.93
N ASN A 430 12.23 28.28 -1.98
CA ASN A 430 11.29 29.08 -1.21
C ASN A 430 11.52 28.92 0.29
N PHE A 431 11.70 27.69 0.79
CA PHE A 431 12.07 27.44 2.19
C PHE A 431 13.37 28.14 2.57
N LEU A 432 14.44 28.01 1.79
CA LEU A 432 15.73 28.66 2.08
C LEU A 432 15.60 30.18 2.10
N LYS A 433 14.84 30.76 1.15
CA LYS A 433 14.59 32.21 1.08
C LYS A 433 13.86 32.70 2.33
N LEU A 434 12.81 32.01 2.77
CA LEU A 434 12.04 32.39 3.95
C LEU A 434 12.82 32.17 5.25
N LEU A 435 13.57 31.06 5.36
CA LEU A 435 14.41 30.79 6.52
C LEU A 435 15.47 31.89 6.70
N ARG A 436 16.13 32.33 5.62
CA ARG A 436 17.11 33.44 5.66
C ARG A 436 16.56 34.72 6.30
N LEU A 437 15.25 34.99 6.20
CA LEU A 437 14.65 36.19 6.81
C LEU A 437 14.66 36.14 8.33
N ILE A 438 14.58 34.94 8.91
CA ILE A 438 14.52 34.74 10.36
C ILE A 438 15.84 34.23 10.94
N VAL A 439 16.86 34.00 10.11
CA VAL A 439 18.24 33.78 10.57
C VAL A 439 18.72 35.06 11.28
N PRO A 440 19.42 34.96 12.42
CA PRO A 440 19.88 36.15 13.14
C PRO A 440 21.00 36.93 12.41
N GLN A 441 20.73 37.79 11.40
CA GLN A 441 21.68 38.81 10.90
C GLN A 441 21.05 39.97 10.07
N PRO A 442 21.29 41.27 10.42
CA PRO A 442 21.57 41.82 11.75
C PRO A 442 20.34 41.77 12.68
N GLN A 443 19.15 41.55 12.11
CA GLN A 443 17.90 41.39 12.86
C GLN A 443 17.00 40.38 12.15
N ARG A 444 16.27 39.58 12.92
CA ARG A 444 15.27 38.65 12.38
C ARG A 444 14.11 39.47 11.78
N ASN A 445 13.81 39.27 10.51
CA ASN A 445 12.74 39.95 9.79
C ASN A 445 11.46 39.12 9.72
N TYR A 446 10.82 38.95 10.87
CA TYR A 446 9.56 38.22 10.98
C TYR A 446 8.37 38.93 10.30
N GLU A 447 8.39 40.27 10.19
CA GLU A 447 7.33 41.01 9.49
C GLU A 447 7.30 40.66 8.00
N LYS A 448 8.47 40.56 7.38
CA LYS A 448 8.57 40.12 5.98
C LYS A 448 8.21 38.63 5.84
N LEU A 449 8.51 37.80 6.85
CA LEU A 449 8.04 36.41 6.87
C LEU A 449 6.51 36.35 6.92
N GLU A 450 5.86 37.09 7.82
CA GLU A 450 4.40 37.12 7.97
C GLU A 450 3.70 37.56 6.67
N LYS A 451 4.29 38.51 5.92
CA LYS A 451 3.76 38.95 4.62
C LYS A 451 3.98 37.93 3.49
N LEU A 452 5.13 37.27 3.45
CA LEU A 452 5.50 36.40 2.32
C LEU A 452 5.03 34.95 2.49
N LEU A 453 4.94 34.45 3.72
CA LEU A 453 4.64 33.06 3.99
C LEU A 453 3.26 32.62 3.46
N PRO A 454 2.16 33.39 3.61
CA PRO A 454 0.85 33.00 3.06
C PRO A 454 0.85 32.88 1.53
N ILE A 455 1.58 33.75 0.83
CA ILE A 455 1.57 33.83 -0.65
C ILE A 455 2.65 32.98 -1.33
N THR A 456 3.59 32.40 -0.58
CA THR A 456 4.70 31.63 -1.16
C THR A 456 4.30 30.18 -1.41
N SER A 457 4.11 29.80 -2.67
CA SER A 457 3.81 28.42 -3.05
C SER A 457 4.61 27.98 -4.28
N PRO A 458 5.07 26.72 -4.39
CA PRO A 458 5.05 25.67 -3.36
C PRO A 458 6.03 25.98 -2.21
N LEU A 459 5.78 25.47 -1.00
CA LEU A 459 6.66 25.67 0.16
C LEU A 459 6.82 24.39 0.99
N PHE A 460 8.03 23.82 1.00
CA PHE A 460 8.38 22.76 1.95
C PHE A 460 8.66 23.37 3.34
N GLY A 461 8.34 22.62 4.40
CA GLY A 461 8.55 23.09 5.78
C GLY A 461 7.64 24.25 6.20
N ARG A 462 6.57 24.53 5.45
CA ARG A 462 5.57 25.58 5.74
C ARG A 462 5.09 25.57 7.19
N VAL A 463 4.57 24.43 7.66
CA VAL A 463 4.01 24.30 9.02
C VAL A 463 5.03 24.67 10.09
N TRP A 464 6.30 24.28 9.91
CA TRP A 464 7.36 24.64 10.86
C TRP A 464 7.65 26.15 10.84
N LEU A 465 7.69 26.79 9.67
CA LEU A 465 7.85 28.25 9.56
C LEU A 465 6.66 29.01 10.18
N GLU A 466 5.44 28.50 10.01
CA GLU A 466 4.23 29.03 10.66
C GLU A 466 4.34 28.93 12.19
N GLN A 467 4.80 27.79 12.71
CA GLN A 467 5.07 27.62 14.14
C GLN A 467 6.14 28.60 14.64
N LYS A 468 7.25 28.81 13.90
CA LYS A 468 8.27 29.80 14.27
C LYS A 468 7.69 31.22 14.32
N LEU A 469 6.78 31.56 13.42
CA LEU A 469 6.10 32.85 13.42
C LEU A 469 5.13 32.99 14.60
N ALA A 470 4.39 31.93 14.93
CA ALA A 470 3.46 31.91 16.05
C ALA A 470 4.15 32.07 17.41
N THR A 471 5.32 31.44 17.61
CA THR A 471 6.10 31.56 18.87
C THR A 471 6.69 32.95 19.15
N LYS A 472 6.57 33.89 18.20
CA LYS A 472 6.97 35.30 18.37
C LYS A 472 5.83 36.17 18.93
N LYS A 473 4.59 35.83 18.62
CA LYS A 473 3.40 36.51 19.16
C LYS A 473 3.18 36.05 20.58
#